data_AF-A0A8J3ZTA0-F1
#
_entry.id   AF-A0A8J3ZTA0-F1
#
_cell.length_a   1.000
_cell.length_b   1.000
_cell.length_c   1.000
_cell.angle_alpha   90.00
_cell.angle_beta   90.00
_cell.angle_gamma   90.00
#
_symmetry.space_group_name_H-M   'P 1'
#
loop_
_entity.id
_entity.type
_entity.pdbx_description
1 polymer ?
#
loop_
_entity_poly.entity_id
_entity_poly.type
_entity_poly.pdbx_seq_one_letter_code
_entity_poly.pdbx_strand_id
1 'polypeptide(L)'
;MGEPLDRFRGTITRWTGLTLDVVPPEVLETLLAERVAAAGCAPEVYLDRLAADRCRTELPALAPRLTVPETYFFRNSEQFRALADVAVPASTRTDRPLRLLSAGCASGEEAYTLAIVVREAAPGRAVRVTGVDVNPAVLDRARRGRYPEWSMRATPEPVRRRWFRTEGTDVVVDPEIRDLVRFVPGNLADDDPAWWRPGGYDVIFCRNVVIYHSPDHVGAAIARLVAALAPGGFLFLGHAETAYGRVAGLDLRHSHETFYFQRTADGTAVPAPPAIPNRPPVTGRPRRPARPPARAGGDAVARAMNLLRQEHYDEALAQVATEPGTEAHLLRAVLLTDLGRIEEAEAECRRLLDTDGLHAGAHYLLAVTREGAGDPATAASHARTAAYLDPGFAMPRLRLGLLARSRGDTATARVEFAAALTLLVGESPDRLLLFGGGFTRVALADLCRTELRACGAAA
;
A
#
# COMPACT_ATOMS: atom_id res chain seq x y z
N MET A 1 -22.12 28.25 4.43
CA MET A 1 -22.21 27.01 3.63
C MET A 1 -21.44 25.83 4.24
N GLY A 2 -20.66 26.00 5.32
CA GLY A 2 -19.88 24.91 5.93
C GLY A 2 -20.71 23.84 6.66
N GLU A 3 -21.78 24.23 7.36
CA GLU A 3 -22.57 23.29 8.19
C GLU A 3 -23.24 22.14 7.38
N PRO A 4 -23.89 22.37 6.22
CA PRO A 4 -24.42 21.27 5.40
C PRO A 4 -23.35 20.33 4.83
N LEU A 5 -22.20 20.88 4.43
CA LEU A 5 -21.09 20.11 3.87
C LEU A 5 -20.42 19.22 4.92
N ASP A 6 -20.20 19.75 6.13
CA ASP A 6 -19.64 19.00 7.25
C ASP A 6 -20.58 17.85 7.67
N ARG A 7 -21.89 18.13 7.67
CA ARG A 7 -22.93 17.14 7.96
C ARG A 7 -22.98 16.03 6.89
N PHE A 8 -22.84 16.40 5.61
CA PHE A 8 -22.72 15.46 4.50
C PHE A 8 -21.47 14.57 4.64
N ARG A 9 -20.31 15.19 4.89
CA ARG A 9 -19.03 14.47 5.10
C ARG A 9 -19.13 13.47 6.24
N GLY A 10 -19.58 13.93 7.41
CA GLY A 10 -19.71 13.08 8.59
C GLY A 10 -20.69 11.91 8.39
N THR A 11 -21.75 12.12 7.60
CA THR A 11 -22.72 11.07 7.29
C THR A 11 -22.12 10.01 6.36
N ILE A 12 -21.44 10.42 5.29
CA ILE A 12 -20.76 9.49 4.38
C ILE A 12 -19.68 8.69 5.11
N THR A 13 -18.78 9.36 5.84
CA THR A 13 -17.70 8.70 6.57
C THR A 13 -18.23 7.67 7.57
N ARG A 14 -19.35 7.96 8.24
CA ARG A 14 -19.98 7.01 9.17
C ARG A 14 -20.49 5.75 8.48
N TRP A 15 -20.90 5.84 7.21
CA TRP A 15 -21.44 4.69 6.49
C TRP A 15 -20.37 3.90 5.79
N THR A 16 -19.57 4.58 4.97
CA THR A 16 -18.59 3.95 4.09
C THR A 16 -17.27 3.69 4.79
N GLY A 17 -17.05 4.31 5.96
CA GLY A 17 -15.76 4.36 6.62
C GLY A 17 -14.75 5.28 5.94
N LEU A 18 -15.06 5.80 4.75
CA LEU A 18 -14.12 6.59 3.93
C LEU A 18 -13.86 7.97 4.53
N THR A 19 -12.60 8.36 4.62
CA THR A 19 -12.24 9.77 4.78
C THR A 19 -12.43 10.49 3.45
N LEU A 20 -13.04 11.67 3.51
CA LEU A 20 -13.24 12.54 2.36
C LEU A 20 -12.23 13.68 2.32
N ASP A 21 -11.17 13.61 3.12
CA ASP A 21 -10.11 14.62 3.15
C ASP A 21 -9.31 14.66 1.84
N VAL A 22 -9.30 13.55 1.11
CA VAL A 22 -8.67 13.43 -0.22
C VAL A 22 -9.55 13.98 -1.34
N VAL A 23 -10.83 14.26 -1.07
CA VAL A 23 -11.76 14.82 -2.05
C VAL A 23 -11.84 16.34 -1.86
N PRO A 24 -11.55 17.15 -2.91
CA PRO A 24 -11.63 18.60 -2.80
C PRO A 24 -13.02 19.06 -2.31
N PRO A 25 -13.11 20.03 -1.40
CA PRO A 25 -14.38 20.54 -0.90
C PRO A 25 -15.36 20.92 -2.00
N GLU A 26 -14.88 21.54 -3.08
CA GLU A 26 -15.68 22.01 -4.21
C GLU A 26 -16.37 20.84 -4.96
N VAL A 27 -15.69 19.69 -5.03
CA VAL A 27 -16.24 18.46 -5.63
C VAL A 27 -17.36 17.91 -4.75
N LEU A 28 -17.20 17.95 -3.44
CA LEU A 28 -18.22 17.50 -2.48
C LEU A 28 -19.42 18.44 -2.43
N GLU A 29 -19.20 19.75 -2.51
CA GLU A 29 -20.27 20.75 -2.61
C GLU A 29 -21.10 20.55 -3.88
N THR A 30 -20.41 20.36 -5.02
CA THR A 30 -21.05 20.09 -6.31
C THR A 30 -21.86 18.79 -6.25
N LEU A 31 -21.27 17.71 -5.70
CA LEU A 31 -21.94 16.43 -5.53
C LEU A 31 -23.18 16.58 -4.64
N LEU A 32 -23.07 17.25 -3.49
CA LEU A 32 -24.19 17.49 -2.60
C LEU A 32 -25.32 18.26 -3.31
N ALA A 33 -24.99 19.33 -4.02
CA ALA A 33 -25.98 20.13 -4.76
C ALA A 33 -26.70 19.28 -5.82
N GLU A 34 -25.98 18.46 -6.58
CA GLU A 34 -26.57 17.55 -7.57
C GLU A 34 -27.50 16.51 -6.93
N ARG A 35 -27.10 15.92 -5.79
CA ARG A 35 -27.93 14.92 -5.10
C ARG A 35 -29.19 15.54 -4.50
N VAL A 36 -29.08 16.73 -3.90
CA VAL A 36 -30.23 17.48 -3.37
C VAL A 36 -31.22 17.80 -4.48
N ALA A 37 -30.72 18.28 -5.63
CA ALA A 37 -31.55 18.56 -6.79
C ALA A 37 -32.26 17.30 -7.32
N ALA A 38 -31.54 16.17 -7.42
CA ALA A 38 -32.10 14.89 -7.84
C ALA A 38 -33.15 14.35 -6.86
N ALA A 39 -32.99 14.60 -5.55
CA ALA A 39 -33.94 14.22 -4.52
C ALA A 39 -35.20 15.12 -4.48
N GLY A 40 -35.18 16.27 -5.15
CA GLY A 40 -36.32 17.19 -5.24
C GLY A 40 -36.76 17.75 -3.89
N CYS A 41 -35.83 17.91 -2.92
CA CYS A 41 -36.13 18.39 -1.58
C CYS A 41 -35.11 19.42 -1.09
N ALA A 42 -35.40 20.07 0.05
CA ALA A 42 -34.47 21.01 0.65
C ALA A 42 -33.20 20.27 1.15
N PRO A 43 -32.00 20.92 1.16
CA PRO A 43 -30.75 20.31 1.61
C PRO A 43 -30.85 19.63 2.98
N GLU A 44 -31.52 20.25 3.95
CA GLU A 44 -31.65 19.65 5.28
C GLU A 44 -32.52 18.41 5.30
N VAL A 45 -33.60 18.39 4.51
CA VAL A 45 -34.45 17.20 4.35
C VAL A 45 -33.66 16.07 3.68
N TYR A 46 -32.82 16.40 2.69
CA TYR A 46 -31.92 15.42 2.07
C TYR A 46 -30.92 14.87 3.10
N LEU A 47 -30.26 15.74 3.87
CA LEU A 47 -29.27 15.33 4.87
C LEU A 47 -29.88 14.54 6.03
N ASP A 48 -31.10 14.87 6.46
CA ASP A 48 -31.87 14.08 7.44
C ASP A 48 -32.18 12.69 6.90
N ARG A 49 -32.68 12.60 5.66
CA ARG A 49 -32.99 11.33 4.98
C ARG A 49 -31.74 10.50 4.72
N LEU A 50 -30.66 11.16 4.35
CA LEU A 50 -29.35 10.57 4.24
C LEU A 50 -29.08 9.96 5.62
N ALA A 51 -28.84 10.76 6.65
CA ALA A 51 -28.45 10.32 7.99
C ALA A 51 -29.31 9.20 8.63
N ALA A 52 -30.63 9.20 8.41
CA ALA A 52 -31.57 8.31 9.09
C ALA A 52 -31.50 6.84 8.64
N ASP A 53 -31.23 6.54 7.37
CA ASP A 53 -31.53 5.20 6.82
C ASP A 53 -30.42 4.60 5.96
N ARG A 54 -29.17 5.03 6.19
CA ARG A 54 -27.98 4.68 5.38
C ARG A 54 -28.16 4.84 3.87
N CYS A 55 -29.21 5.54 3.46
CA CYS A 55 -30.01 5.31 2.26
C CYS A 55 -29.23 4.47 1.23
N ARG A 56 -29.28 3.13 1.34
CA ARG A 56 -28.41 2.23 0.52
C ARG A 56 -28.59 2.49 -0.98
N THR A 57 -29.73 3.07 -1.36
CA THR A 57 -30.06 3.51 -2.71
C THR A 57 -29.30 4.75 -3.20
N GLU A 58 -28.76 5.58 -2.31
CA GLU A 58 -27.92 6.74 -2.66
C GLU A 58 -26.45 6.35 -2.89
N LEU A 59 -25.96 5.30 -2.24
CA LEU A 59 -24.57 4.85 -2.38
C LEU A 59 -24.15 4.61 -3.84
N PRO A 60 -24.95 3.97 -4.72
CA PRO A 60 -24.62 3.85 -6.13
C PRO A 60 -24.36 5.18 -6.86
N ALA A 61 -25.04 6.26 -6.46
CA ALA A 61 -24.86 7.58 -7.06
C ALA A 61 -23.69 8.34 -6.44
N LEU A 62 -23.41 8.10 -5.16
CA LEU A 62 -22.35 8.76 -4.41
C LEU A 62 -20.97 8.12 -4.65
N ALA A 63 -20.88 6.79 -4.51
CA ALA A 63 -19.62 6.05 -4.53
C ALA A 63 -18.72 6.34 -5.74
N PRO A 64 -19.22 6.48 -6.99
CA PRO A 64 -18.38 6.78 -8.15
C PRO A 64 -17.55 8.06 -8.04
N ARG A 65 -17.99 9.06 -7.26
CA ARG A 65 -17.25 10.31 -7.05
C ARG A 65 -16.46 10.34 -5.74
N LEU A 66 -16.61 9.32 -4.90
CA LEU A 66 -15.99 9.26 -3.57
C LEU A 66 -14.87 8.22 -3.49
N THR A 67 -14.75 7.34 -4.48
CA THR A 67 -13.75 6.28 -4.52
C THR A 67 -12.70 6.56 -5.60
N VAL A 68 -11.46 6.14 -5.35
CA VAL A 68 -10.37 6.17 -6.35
C VAL A 68 -10.27 4.79 -6.99
N PRO A 69 -10.67 4.61 -8.26
CA PRO A 69 -10.75 3.28 -8.89
C PRO A 69 -9.44 2.83 -9.56
N GLU A 70 -8.29 3.37 -9.17
CA GLU A 70 -7.01 3.11 -9.85
C GLU A 70 -6.47 1.72 -9.53
N THR A 71 -6.48 0.85 -10.54
CA THR A 71 -6.00 -0.52 -10.43
C THR A 71 -5.53 -1.05 -11.79
N TYR A 72 -4.70 -2.08 -11.76
CA TYR A 72 -4.14 -2.73 -12.94
C TYR A 72 -3.71 -4.16 -12.62
N PHE A 73 -3.63 -4.98 -13.65
CA PHE A 73 -3.27 -6.38 -13.49
C PHE A 73 -1.83 -6.52 -12.99
N PHE A 74 -1.61 -7.46 -12.07
CA PHE A 74 -0.30 -7.74 -11.48
C PHE A 74 0.38 -6.55 -10.78
N ARG A 75 -0.39 -5.56 -10.30
CA ARG A 75 0.10 -4.47 -9.43
C ARG A 75 0.86 -5.04 -8.22
N ASN A 76 2.10 -4.60 -8.00
CA ASN A 76 3.04 -5.16 -7.01
C ASN A 76 3.14 -6.70 -7.12
N SER A 77 3.87 -7.16 -8.12
CA SER A 77 3.99 -8.56 -8.52
C SER A 77 4.48 -9.49 -7.40
N GLU A 78 5.18 -8.93 -6.42
CA GLU A 78 5.83 -9.60 -5.30
C GLU A 78 4.82 -10.37 -4.45
N GLN A 79 3.65 -9.76 -4.19
CA GLN A 79 2.58 -10.37 -3.39
C GLN A 79 1.90 -11.54 -4.12
N PHE A 80 1.83 -11.47 -5.45
CA PHE A 80 1.30 -12.57 -6.26
C PHE A 80 2.29 -13.75 -6.35
N ARG A 81 3.60 -13.50 -6.32
CA ARG A 81 4.60 -14.56 -6.17
C ARG A 81 4.47 -15.26 -4.82
N ALA A 82 4.35 -14.50 -3.74
CA ALA A 82 4.09 -15.07 -2.41
C ALA A 82 2.76 -15.86 -2.35
N LEU A 83 1.73 -15.42 -3.07
CA LEU A 83 0.49 -16.20 -3.23
C LEU A 83 0.76 -17.55 -3.90
N ALA A 84 1.45 -17.54 -5.05
CA ALA A 84 1.74 -18.73 -5.85
C ALA A 84 2.62 -19.74 -5.11
N ASP A 85 3.70 -19.26 -4.50
CA ASP A 85 4.79 -20.13 -4.01
C ASP A 85 4.63 -20.49 -2.53
N VAL A 86 3.81 -19.74 -1.77
CA VAL A 86 3.62 -19.96 -0.33
C VAL A 86 2.16 -20.26 0.02
N ALA A 87 1.24 -19.33 -0.26
CA ALA A 87 -0.13 -19.45 0.25
C ALA A 87 -0.94 -20.55 -0.44
N VAL A 88 -0.79 -20.73 -1.76
CA VAL A 88 -1.45 -21.79 -2.52
C VAL A 88 -0.96 -23.18 -2.06
N PRO A 89 0.35 -23.47 -1.99
CA PRO A 89 0.87 -24.76 -1.49
C PRO A 89 0.52 -25.05 -0.03
N ALA A 90 0.48 -24.02 0.82
CA ALA A 90 0.11 -24.18 2.23
C ALA A 90 -1.37 -24.60 2.42
N SER A 91 -2.23 -24.34 1.42
CA SER A 91 -3.63 -24.76 1.45
C SER A 91 -3.78 -26.23 1.02
N THR A 92 -3.65 -27.14 1.99
CA THR A 92 -3.73 -28.60 1.77
C THR A 92 -5.16 -29.13 1.59
N ARG A 93 -6.19 -28.32 1.89
CA ARG A 93 -7.60 -28.74 1.85
C ARG A 93 -8.16 -28.83 0.43
N THR A 94 -8.35 -30.05 -0.07
CA THR A 94 -8.91 -30.31 -1.41
C THR A 94 -10.39 -30.67 -1.39
N ASP A 95 -11.00 -30.84 -0.20
CA ASP A 95 -12.43 -31.18 -0.01
C ASP A 95 -13.39 -30.05 -0.42
N ARG A 96 -12.87 -28.83 -0.58
CA ARG A 96 -13.59 -27.66 -1.04
C ARG A 96 -12.69 -26.79 -1.91
N PRO A 97 -13.27 -25.89 -2.73
CA PRO A 97 -12.48 -24.92 -3.47
C PRO A 97 -11.65 -24.02 -2.54
N LEU A 98 -10.46 -23.62 -3.01
CA LEU A 98 -9.68 -22.54 -2.41
C LEU A 98 -10.46 -21.23 -2.56
N ARG A 99 -10.77 -20.57 -1.44
CA ARG A 99 -11.61 -19.37 -1.42
C ARG A 99 -10.75 -18.14 -1.20
N LEU A 100 -10.75 -17.24 -2.16
CA LEU A 100 -10.02 -15.98 -2.10
C LEU A 100 -11.00 -14.80 -2.05
N LEU A 101 -10.63 -13.77 -1.31
CA LEU A 101 -11.31 -12.47 -1.29
C LEU A 101 -10.37 -11.40 -1.82
N SER A 102 -10.84 -10.58 -2.75
CA SER A 102 -10.28 -9.27 -3.08
C SER A 102 -11.23 -8.21 -2.53
N ALA A 103 -10.87 -7.62 -1.39
CA ALA A 103 -11.66 -6.63 -0.67
C ALA A 103 -11.25 -5.23 -1.11
N GLY A 104 -12.18 -4.49 -1.71
CA GLY A 104 -11.92 -3.27 -2.48
C GLY A 104 -11.31 -3.57 -3.85
N CYS A 105 -11.98 -4.43 -4.62
CA CYS A 105 -11.45 -4.98 -5.87
C CYS A 105 -11.45 -3.98 -7.05
N ALA A 106 -12.00 -2.78 -6.89
CA ALA A 106 -12.16 -1.78 -7.92
C ALA A 106 -12.77 -2.37 -9.20
N SER A 107 -12.16 -2.15 -10.37
CA SER A 107 -12.62 -2.71 -11.65
C SER A 107 -12.23 -4.17 -11.90
N GLY A 108 -11.78 -4.90 -10.88
CA GLY A 108 -11.64 -6.36 -10.91
C GLY A 108 -10.29 -6.91 -11.34
N GLU A 109 -9.34 -6.05 -11.73
CA GLU A 109 -7.99 -6.45 -12.14
C GLU A 109 -7.30 -7.33 -11.07
N GLU A 110 -7.36 -6.94 -9.79
CA GLU A 110 -6.80 -7.75 -8.70
C GLU A 110 -7.49 -9.12 -8.59
N ALA A 111 -8.83 -9.14 -8.58
CA ALA A 111 -9.59 -10.38 -8.44
C ALA A 111 -9.31 -11.37 -9.59
N TYR A 112 -9.18 -10.88 -10.81
CA TYR A 112 -8.77 -11.71 -11.95
C TYR A 112 -7.31 -12.13 -11.87
N THR A 113 -6.39 -11.26 -11.44
CA THR A 113 -4.99 -11.66 -11.18
C THR A 113 -4.92 -12.80 -10.15
N LEU A 114 -5.70 -12.74 -9.05
CA LEU A 114 -5.76 -13.83 -8.07
C LEU A 114 -6.20 -15.15 -8.71
N ALA A 115 -7.25 -15.12 -9.54
CA ALA A 115 -7.73 -16.32 -10.23
C ALA A 115 -6.67 -16.90 -11.18
N ILE A 116 -6.00 -16.05 -11.95
CA ILE A 116 -4.92 -16.44 -12.87
C ILE A 116 -3.75 -17.06 -12.09
N VAL A 117 -3.27 -16.39 -11.05
CA VAL A 117 -2.12 -16.85 -10.25
C VAL A 117 -2.38 -18.23 -9.66
N VAL A 118 -3.56 -18.46 -9.09
CA VAL A 118 -3.93 -19.78 -8.55
C VAL A 118 -4.02 -20.82 -9.67
N ARG A 119 -4.60 -20.47 -10.82
CA ARG A 119 -4.75 -21.36 -11.98
C ARG A 119 -3.40 -21.80 -12.54
N GLU A 120 -2.41 -20.92 -12.55
CA GLU A 120 -1.05 -21.23 -13.01
C GLU A 120 -0.24 -22.01 -11.98
N ALA A 121 -0.33 -21.65 -10.70
CA ALA A 121 0.42 -22.29 -9.62
C ALA A 121 -0.10 -23.70 -9.28
N ALA A 122 -1.41 -23.92 -9.39
CA ALA A 122 -2.04 -25.20 -9.07
C ALA A 122 -3.10 -25.61 -10.12
N PRO A 123 -2.67 -26.04 -11.33
CA PRO A 123 -3.58 -26.50 -12.37
C PRO A 123 -4.52 -27.61 -11.87
N GLY A 124 -5.82 -27.45 -12.09
CA GLY A 124 -6.85 -28.40 -11.65
C GLY A 124 -7.35 -28.20 -10.22
N ARG A 125 -6.74 -27.32 -9.42
CA ARG A 125 -7.29 -26.95 -8.10
C ARG A 125 -8.60 -26.17 -8.29
N ALA A 126 -9.66 -26.63 -7.63
CA ALA A 126 -10.90 -25.88 -7.57
C ALA A 126 -10.67 -24.56 -6.82
N VAL A 127 -11.05 -23.44 -7.42
CA VAL A 127 -10.85 -22.09 -6.88
C VAL A 127 -12.13 -21.26 -7.01
N ARG A 128 -12.37 -20.37 -6.05
CA ARG A 128 -13.36 -19.30 -6.13
C ARG A 128 -12.77 -18.00 -5.62
N VAL A 129 -12.84 -16.95 -6.41
CA VAL A 129 -12.46 -15.60 -6.01
C VAL A 129 -13.73 -14.77 -5.85
N THR A 130 -13.84 -14.05 -4.73
CA THR A 130 -14.89 -13.04 -4.52
C THR A 130 -14.24 -11.67 -4.58
N GLY A 131 -14.66 -10.82 -5.51
CA GLY A 131 -14.31 -9.41 -5.54
C GLY A 131 -15.43 -8.58 -4.89
N VAL A 132 -15.08 -7.75 -3.92
CA VAL A 132 -16.04 -6.86 -3.25
C VAL A 132 -15.60 -5.41 -3.40
N ASP A 133 -16.54 -4.54 -3.74
CA ASP A 133 -16.31 -3.09 -3.76
C ASP A 133 -17.57 -2.32 -3.37
N VAL A 134 -17.40 -1.14 -2.78
CA VAL A 134 -18.50 -0.24 -2.38
C VAL A 134 -19.10 0.47 -3.60
N ASN A 135 -18.33 0.60 -4.68
CA ASN A 135 -18.73 1.29 -5.89
C ASN A 135 -19.32 0.30 -6.92
N PRO A 136 -20.64 0.30 -7.16
CA PRO A 136 -21.26 -0.64 -8.10
C PRO A 136 -20.84 -0.39 -9.56
N ALA A 137 -20.48 0.85 -9.93
CA ALA A 137 -20.11 1.18 -11.30
C ALA A 137 -18.78 0.52 -11.72
N VAL A 138 -17.81 0.40 -10.80
CA VAL A 138 -16.56 -0.32 -11.07
C VAL A 138 -16.77 -1.83 -11.08
N LEU A 139 -17.70 -2.36 -10.27
CA LEU A 139 -18.09 -3.77 -10.32
C LEU A 139 -18.74 -4.16 -11.65
N ASP A 140 -19.53 -3.27 -12.26
CA ASP A 140 -20.08 -3.51 -13.59
C ASP A 140 -18.99 -3.58 -14.65
N ARG A 141 -17.93 -2.77 -14.53
CA ARG A 141 -16.73 -2.89 -15.36
C ARG A 141 -16.02 -4.22 -15.13
N ALA A 142 -15.87 -4.62 -13.87
CA ALA A 142 -15.26 -5.89 -13.49
C ALA A 142 -16.00 -7.09 -14.11
N ARG A 143 -17.33 -7.11 -14.03
CA ARG A 143 -18.17 -8.16 -14.63
C ARG A 143 -18.03 -8.27 -16.13
N ARG A 144 -17.83 -7.14 -16.83
CA ARG A 144 -17.58 -7.15 -18.29
C ARG A 144 -16.25 -7.83 -18.64
N GLY A 145 -15.24 -7.73 -17.77
CA GLY A 145 -13.93 -8.36 -18.00
C GLY A 145 -13.20 -7.80 -19.24
N ARG A 146 -13.44 -6.53 -19.57
CA ARG A 146 -12.87 -5.82 -20.71
C ARG A 146 -12.11 -4.59 -20.23
N TYR A 147 -10.88 -4.44 -20.67
CA TYR A 147 -9.93 -3.48 -20.13
C TYR A 147 -9.15 -2.78 -21.25
N PRO A 148 -8.77 -1.51 -21.08
CA PRO A 148 -7.84 -0.86 -21.99
C PRO A 148 -6.45 -1.49 -21.87
N GLU A 149 -5.63 -1.31 -22.91
CA GLU A 149 -4.23 -1.73 -22.94
C GLU A 149 -3.43 -1.28 -21.69
N TRP A 150 -3.70 -0.08 -21.19
CA TRP A 150 -3.04 0.49 -20.02
C TRP A 150 -3.21 -0.33 -18.73
N SER A 151 -4.30 -1.09 -18.60
CA SER A 151 -4.49 -2.00 -17.46
C SER A 151 -3.51 -3.18 -17.47
N MET A 152 -2.82 -3.43 -18.60
CA MET A 152 -1.86 -4.52 -18.78
C MET A 152 -0.40 -4.11 -18.55
N ARG A 153 -0.12 -2.86 -18.17
CA ARG A 153 1.23 -2.29 -18.09
C ARG A 153 2.23 -3.07 -17.22
N ALA A 154 1.74 -3.87 -16.26
CA ALA A 154 2.56 -4.74 -15.42
C ALA A 154 2.26 -6.24 -15.60
N THR A 155 1.42 -6.60 -16.58
CA THR A 155 1.08 -8.00 -16.85
C THR A 155 2.23 -8.69 -17.57
N PRO A 156 2.75 -9.82 -17.04
CA PRO A 156 3.78 -10.58 -17.75
C PRO A 156 3.28 -11.08 -19.10
N GLU A 157 4.09 -10.90 -20.14
CA GLU A 157 3.73 -11.24 -21.51
C GLU A 157 3.30 -12.71 -21.72
N PRO A 158 3.93 -13.72 -21.09
CA PRO A 158 3.45 -15.11 -21.17
C PRO A 158 2.03 -15.30 -20.62
N VAL A 159 1.70 -14.61 -19.52
CA VAL A 159 0.37 -14.64 -18.90
C VAL A 159 -0.63 -13.94 -19.81
N ARG A 160 -0.24 -12.79 -20.36
CA ARG A 160 -1.05 -12.00 -21.29
C ARG A 160 -1.53 -12.84 -22.48
N ARG A 161 -0.61 -13.54 -23.16
CA ARG A 161 -0.95 -14.39 -24.31
C ARG A 161 -1.87 -15.56 -23.98
N ARG A 162 -1.83 -16.04 -22.74
CA ARG A 162 -2.57 -17.23 -22.32
C ARG A 162 -3.99 -16.90 -21.85
N TRP A 163 -4.14 -15.83 -21.06
CA TRP A 163 -5.37 -15.55 -20.32
C TRP A 163 -6.13 -14.31 -20.79
N PHE A 164 -5.64 -13.65 -21.85
CA PHE A 164 -6.27 -12.48 -22.42
C PHE A 164 -6.35 -12.56 -23.93
N ARG A 165 -7.34 -11.88 -24.51
CA ARG A 165 -7.54 -11.76 -25.95
C ARG A 165 -7.82 -10.31 -26.30
N THR A 166 -7.24 -9.84 -27.40
CA THR A 166 -7.54 -8.49 -27.90
C THR A 166 -8.79 -8.53 -28.76
N GLU A 167 -9.80 -7.74 -28.42
CA GLU A 167 -11.04 -7.58 -29.17
C GLU A 167 -11.29 -6.09 -29.46
N GLY A 168 -10.92 -5.65 -30.67
CA GLY A 168 -10.96 -4.23 -31.03
C GLY A 168 -9.91 -3.44 -30.25
N THR A 169 -10.35 -2.44 -29.49
CA THR A 169 -9.49 -1.62 -28.61
C THR A 169 -9.31 -2.21 -27.21
N ASP A 170 -10.08 -3.25 -26.87
CA ASP A 170 -10.11 -3.81 -25.53
C ASP A 170 -9.28 -5.08 -25.43
N VAL A 171 -8.71 -5.31 -24.26
CA VAL A 171 -8.14 -6.56 -23.80
C VAL A 171 -9.18 -7.25 -22.91
N VAL A 172 -9.55 -8.48 -23.29
CA VAL A 172 -10.65 -9.24 -22.68
C VAL A 172 -10.09 -10.41 -21.90
N VAL A 173 -10.55 -10.59 -20.66
CA VAL A 173 -10.18 -11.72 -19.79
C VAL A 173 -10.81 -13.00 -20.32
N ASP A 174 -10.02 -14.08 -20.35
CA ASP A 174 -10.47 -15.39 -20.81
C ASP A 174 -11.71 -15.88 -20.00
N PRO A 175 -12.74 -16.44 -20.65
CA PRO A 175 -13.94 -16.94 -19.97
C PRO A 175 -13.64 -17.94 -18.85
N GLU A 176 -12.61 -18.80 -18.99
CA GLU A 176 -12.23 -19.76 -17.95
C GLU A 176 -11.87 -19.04 -16.65
N ILE A 177 -11.16 -17.92 -16.73
CA ILE A 177 -10.79 -17.10 -15.57
C ILE A 177 -12.01 -16.34 -15.05
N ARG A 178 -12.86 -15.82 -15.95
CA ARG A 178 -14.07 -15.08 -15.57
C ARG A 178 -15.02 -15.90 -14.71
N ASP A 179 -15.19 -17.17 -15.05
CA ASP A 179 -16.08 -18.08 -14.32
C ASP A 179 -15.61 -18.40 -12.90
N LEU A 180 -14.34 -18.11 -12.57
CA LEU A 180 -13.77 -18.30 -11.23
C LEU A 180 -14.04 -17.13 -10.29
N VAL A 181 -14.48 -15.98 -10.82
CA VAL A 181 -14.59 -14.72 -10.07
C VAL A 181 -16.05 -14.26 -9.95
N ARG A 182 -16.48 -13.99 -8.73
CA ARG A 182 -17.79 -13.39 -8.44
C ARG A 182 -17.63 -12.00 -7.86
N PHE A 183 -18.31 -11.01 -8.44
CA PHE A 183 -18.32 -9.62 -7.98
C PHE A 183 -19.58 -9.28 -7.19
N VAL A 184 -19.41 -8.80 -5.96
CA VAL A 184 -20.50 -8.50 -5.02
C VAL A 184 -20.36 -7.04 -4.53
N PRO A 185 -21.44 -6.23 -4.57
CA PRO A 185 -21.43 -4.93 -3.93
C PRO A 185 -21.34 -5.09 -2.41
N GLY A 186 -20.40 -4.41 -1.78
CA GLY A 186 -20.18 -4.54 -0.33
C GLY A 186 -19.25 -3.46 0.21
N ASN A 187 -19.44 -3.13 1.49
CA ASN A 187 -18.73 -2.06 2.16
C ASN A 187 -17.96 -2.63 3.35
N LEU A 188 -16.64 -2.46 3.40
CA LEU A 188 -15.80 -3.05 4.47
C LEU A 188 -16.24 -2.63 5.89
N ALA A 189 -16.92 -1.50 6.02
CA ALA A 189 -17.48 -1.02 7.28
C ALA A 189 -18.77 -1.77 7.71
N ASP A 190 -19.49 -2.40 6.77
CA ASP A 190 -20.71 -3.14 7.05
C ASP A 190 -20.40 -4.47 7.76
N ASP A 191 -21.13 -4.75 8.84
CA ASP A 191 -21.06 -6.01 9.58
C ASP A 191 -22.06 -7.03 9.00
N ASP A 192 -21.87 -7.41 7.74
CA ASP A 192 -22.70 -8.42 7.07
C ASP A 192 -22.19 -9.84 7.40
N PRO A 193 -22.94 -10.64 8.18
CA PRO A 193 -22.50 -11.99 8.58
C PRO A 193 -22.40 -12.98 7.41
N ALA A 194 -23.07 -12.70 6.28
CA ALA A 194 -22.98 -13.55 5.09
C ALA A 194 -21.63 -13.40 4.40
N TRP A 195 -21.06 -12.19 4.44
CA TRP A 195 -19.74 -11.88 3.88
C TRP A 195 -18.62 -12.15 4.88
N TRP A 196 -18.73 -11.65 6.11
CA TRP A 196 -17.72 -11.81 7.17
C TRP A 196 -17.80 -13.13 7.91
N ARG A 197 -18.26 -14.19 7.21
CA ARG A 197 -18.40 -15.52 7.80
C ARG A 197 -17.04 -15.98 8.35
N PRO A 198 -16.93 -16.35 9.64
CA PRO A 198 -15.67 -16.81 10.22
C PRO A 198 -15.07 -17.99 9.45
N GLY A 199 -13.79 -17.87 9.09
CA GLY A 199 -13.09 -18.86 8.26
C GLY A 199 -13.69 -19.06 6.86
N GLY A 200 -14.39 -18.06 6.32
CA GLY A 200 -14.99 -18.08 5.00
C GLY A 200 -13.97 -18.09 3.85
N TYR A 201 -12.76 -17.55 4.08
CA TYR A 201 -11.72 -17.36 3.07
C TYR A 201 -10.39 -17.97 3.50
N ASP A 202 -9.68 -18.58 2.56
CA ASP A 202 -8.33 -19.13 2.78
C ASP A 202 -7.25 -18.06 2.54
N VAL A 203 -7.52 -17.14 1.62
CA VAL A 203 -6.67 -15.99 1.32
C VAL A 203 -7.52 -14.74 1.17
N ILE A 204 -7.07 -13.62 1.74
CA ILE A 204 -7.69 -12.32 1.59
C ILE A 204 -6.64 -11.31 1.09
N PHE A 205 -6.96 -10.60 0.03
CA PHE A 205 -6.27 -9.40 -0.43
C PHE A 205 -7.14 -8.19 -0.07
N CYS A 206 -6.56 -7.21 0.59
CA CYS A 206 -7.19 -5.93 0.93
C CYS A 206 -6.13 -4.84 0.79
N ARG A 207 -5.85 -4.45 -0.46
CA ARG A 207 -4.72 -3.60 -0.82
C ARG A 207 -5.18 -2.25 -1.36
N ASN A 208 -4.54 -1.18 -0.89
CA ASN A 208 -4.80 0.21 -1.28
C ASN A 208 -6.26 0.64 -1.03
N VAL A 209 -6.86 0.19 0.06
CA VAL A 209 -8.27 0.40 0.41
C VAL A 209 -8.40 1.05 1.78
N VAL A 210 -7.75 0.50 2.81
CA VAL A 210 -7.87 0.99 4.19
C VAL A 210 -7.13 2.31 4.39
N ILE A 211 -6.22 2.70 3.48
CA ILE A 211 -5.62 4.05 3.46
C ILE A 211 -6.65 5.17 3.29
N TYR A 212 -7.80 4.88 2.69
CA TYR A 212 -8.89 5.83 2.51
C TYR A 212 -9.92 5.78 3.63
N HIS A 213 -9.70 4.97 4.67
CA HIS A 213 -10.64 4.85 5.79
C HIS A 213 -10.21 5.73 6.96
N SER A 214 -11.20 6.24 7.69
CA SER A 214 -10.93 6.93 8.96
C SER A 214 -10.31 5.97 9.99
N PRO A 215 -9.44 6.44 10.90
CA PRO A 215 -8.72 5.58 11.84
C PRO A 215 -9.62 4.63 12.64
N ASP A 216 -10.80 5.10 13.07
CA ASP A 216 -11.78 4.31 13.83
C ASP A 216 -12.34 3.13 13.02
N HIS A 217 -12.46 3.29 11.69
CA HIS A 217 -12.98 2.24 10.80
C HIS A 217 -11.90 1.26 10.36
N VAL A 218 -10.63 1.67 10.28
CA VAL A 218 -9.52 0.79 9.89
C VAL A 218 -9.41 -0.39 10.86
N GLY A 219 -9.41 -0.14 12.18
CA GLY A 219 -9.30 -1.21 13.18
C GLY A 219 -10.44 -2.23 13.09
N ALA A 220 -11.67 -1.76 12.91
CA ALA A 220 -12.85 -2.63 12.75
C ALA A 220 -12.79 -3.44 11.44
N ALA A 221 -12.39 -2.82 10.33
CA ALA A 221 -12.23 -3.50 9.05
C ALA A 221 -11.18 -4.62 9.12
N ILE A 222 -9.99 -4.33 9.69
CA ILE A 222 -8.94 -5.33 9.88
C ILE A 222 -9.45 -6.47 10.77
N ALA A 223 -10.12 -6.19 11.88
CA ALA A 223 -10.67 -7.22 12.76
C ALA A 223 -11.64 -8.17 12.03
N ARG A 224 -12.51 -7.63 11.15
CA ARG A 224 -13.42 -8.44 10.33
C ARG A 224 -12.68 -9.30 9.30
N LEU A 225 -11.69 -8.73 8.62
CA LEU A 225 -10.83 -9.46 7.68
C LEU A 225 -10.15 -10.65 8.39
N VAL A 226 -9.60 -10.44 9.58
CA VAL A 226 -8.97 -11.52 10.37
C VAL A 226 -9.99 -12.57 10.81
N ALA A 227 -11.17 -12.17 11.26
CA ALA A 227 -12.22 -13.09 11.66
C ALA A 227 -12.66 -14.00 10.49
N ALA A 228 -12.81 -13.43 9.30
CA ALA A 228 -13.25 -14.14 8.10
C ALA A 228 -12.16 -15.03 7.47
N LEU A 229 -10.88 -14.83 7.83
CA LEU A 229 -9.77 -15.65 7.37
C LEU A 229 -9.77 -17.02 8.04
N ALA A 230 -9.55 -18.12 7.32
CA ALA A 230 -9.45 -19.45 7.90
C ALA A 230 -8.21 -19.56 8.81
N PRO A 231 -8.22 -20.44 9.83
CA PRO A 231 -6.99 -20.77 10.56
C PRO A 231 -5.88 -21.20 9.59
N GLY A 232 -4.68 -20.64 9.74
CA GLY A 232 -3.57 -20.84 8.79
C GLY A 232 -3.67 -20.06 7.47
N GLY A 233 -4.76 -19.32 7.26
CA GLY A 233 -5.00 -18.52 6.05
C GLY A 233 -4.13 -17.28 5.95
N PHE A 234 -4.10 -16.66 4.78
CA PHE A 234 -3.17 -15.57 4.44
C PHE A 234 -3.90 -14.24 4.19
N LEU A 235 -3.39 -13.15 4.76
CA LEU A 235 -3.87 -11.79 4.52
C LEU A 235 -2.77 -10.94 3.88
N PHE A 236 -3.08 -10.37 2.71
CA PHE A 236 -2.22 -9.46 1.97
C PHE A 236 -2.81 -8.05 2.03
N LEU A 237 -2.02 -7.11 2.57
CA LEU A 237 -2.35 -5.68 2.63
C LEU A 237 -1.40 -4.90 1.72
N GLY A 238 -1.76 -3.68 1.33
CA GLY A 238 -0.84 -2.81 0.61
C GLY A 238 0.40 -2.47 1.44
N HIS A 239 1.47 -2.04 0.78
CA HIS A 239 2.76 -1.71 1.43
C HIS A 239 2.59 -0.68 2.55
N ALA A 240 1.84 0.41 2.28
CA ALA A 240 1.51 1.44 3.26
C ALA A 240 0.55 0.97 4.37
N GLU A 241 -0.18 -0.12 4.16
CA GLU A 241 -1.26 -0.60 5.04
C GLU A 241 -0.84 -1.73 5.95
N THR A 242 0.31 -2.35 5.68
CA THR A 242 0.86 -3.46 6.47
C THR A 242 1.00 -3.10 7.95
N ALA A 243 1.17 -1.82 8.29
CA ALA A 243 1.17 -1.36 9.68
C ALA A 243 -0.16 -1.64 10.42
N TYR A 244 -1.29 -1.62 9.73
CA TYR A 244 -2.62 -1.85 10.30
C TYR A 244 -2.92 -3.34 10.56
N GLY A 245 -2.22 -4.25 9.89
CA GLY A 245 -2.38 -5.70 10.07
C GLY A 245 -1.82 -6.26 11.40
N ARG A 246 -1.27 -5.41 12.26
CA ARG A 246 -0.67 -5.79 13.56
C ARG A 246 -1.74 -6.01 14.63
N VAL A 247 -2.61 -6.98 14.40
CA VAL A 247 -3.66 -7.41 15.33
C VAL A 247 -3.35 -8.82 15.87
N ALA A 248 -3.86 -9.10 17.07
CA ALA A 248 -3.66 -10.41 17.69
C ALA A 248 -4.18 -11.54 16.79
N GLY A 249 -3.41 -12.63 16.69
CA GLY A 249 -3.76 -13.80 15.87
C GLY A 249 -3.24 -13.76 14.42
N LEU A 250 -2.42 -12.77 14.05
CA LEU A 250 -1.71 -12.71 12.77
C LEU A 250 -0.19 -12.72 12.98
N ASP A 251 0.50 -13.63 12.30
CA ASP A 251 1.96 -13.64 12.17
C ASP A 251 2.38 -12.87 10.92
N LEU A 252 3.25 -11.87 11.08
CA LEU A 252 3.90 -11.22 9.95
C LEU A 252 4.91 -12.19 9.31
N ARG A 253 4.78 -12.40 8.00
CA ARG A 253 5.64 -13.23 7.16
C ARG A 253 6.27 -12.36 6.07
N HIS A 254 7.43 -12.82 5.58
CA HIS A 254 8.16 -12.14 4.51
C HIS A 254 8.78 -13.17 3.57
N SER A 255 8.61 -12.96 2.26
CA SER A 255 9.25 -13.71 1.18
C SER A 255 9.05 -12.92 -0.12
N HIS A 256 9.87 -13.14 -1.14
CA HIS A 256 9.69 -12.51 -2.45
C HIS A 256 9.66 -10.96 -2.38
N GLU A 257 10.43 -10.38 -1.45
CA GLU A 257 10.53 -8.91 -1.26
C GLU A 257 9.23 -8.23 -0.82
N THR A 258 8.31 -9.01 -0.23
CA THR A 258 7.05 -8.47 0.28
C THR A 258 6.62 -9.08 1.61
N PHE A 259 5.74 -8.36 2.29
CA PHE A 259 5.17 -8.75 3.57
C PHE A 259 3.70 -9.16 3.41
N TYR A 260 3.30 -10.13 4.21
CA TYR A 260 1.92 -10.60 4.33
C TYR A 260 1.73 -11.24 5.71
N PHE A 261 0.49 -11.48 6.08
CA PHE A 261 0.15 -12.05 7.38
C PHE A 261 -0.39 -13.46 7.23
N GLN A 262 -0.12 -14.31 8.22
CA GLN A 262 -0.72 -15.64 8.33
C GLN A 262 -1.49 -15.75 9.65
N ARG A 263 -2.75 -16.19 9.59
CA ARG A 263 -3.54 -16.42 10.80
C ARG A 263 -3.01 -17.62 11.57
N THR A 264 -2.79 -17.48 12.87
CA THR A 264 -2.33 -18.59 13.71
C THR A 264 -3.34 -19.74 13.69
N ALA A 265 -2.83 -20.97 13.58
CA ALA A 265 -3.67 -22.18 13.50
C ALA A 265 -4.44 -22.43 14.80
N ASP A 266 -3.85 -22.08 15.93
CA ASP A 266 -4.48 -22.13 17.25
C ASP A 266 -5.14 -20.79 17.55
N GLY A 267 -6.42 -20.82 17.91
CA GLY A 267 -7.20 -19.65 18.35
C GLY A 267 -6.70 -18.99 19.64
N THR A 268 -5.47 -19.23 20.06
CA THR A 268 -4.81 -18.55 21.16
C THR A 268 -4.34 -17.18 20.68
N ALA A 269 -5.12 -16.16 21.03
CA ALA A 269 -4.68 -14.78 20.94
C ALA A 269 -3.34 -14.64 21.69
N VAL A 270 -2.28 -14.26 20.97
CA VAL A 270 -1.07 -13.74 21.60
C VAL A 270 -1.50 -12.49 22.38
N PRO A 271 -1.15 -12.35 23.67
CA PRO A 271 -1.57 -11.19 24.45
C PRO A 271 -1.05 -9.92 23.79
N ALA A 272 -1.92 -8.91 23.71
CA ALA A 272 -1.57 -7.60 23.17
C ALA A 272 -0.32 -7.06 23.91
N PRO A 273 0.62 -6.42 23.20
CA PRO A 273 1.73 -5.73 23.86
C PRO A 273 1.16 -4.69 24.84
N PRO A 274 1.82 -4.45 25.99
CA PRO A 274 1.30 -3.55 27.01
C PRO A 274 1.10 -2.15 26.43
N ALA A 275 -0.01 -1.51 26.81
CA ALA A 275 -0.30 -0.14 26.46
C ALA A 275 0.89 0.75 26.88
N ILE A 276 1.39 1.55 25.93
CA ILE A 276 2.40 2.55 26.20
C ILE A 276 1.78 3.55 27.20
N PRO A 277 2.37 3.77 28.39
CA PRO A 277 1.81 4.71 29.34
C PRO A 277 1.80 6.12 28.73
N ASN A 278 0.64 6.77 28.81
CA ASN A 278 0.43 8.14 28.37
C ASN A 278 1.51 9.04 29.01
N ARG A 279 2.41 9.58 28.18
CA ARG A 279 3.41 10.54 28.63
C ARG A 279 2.72 11.90 28.76
N PRO A 280 2.88 12.64 29.88
CA PRO A 280 2.29 13.96 30.01
C PRO A 280 2.84 14.91 28.94
N PRO A 281 2.05 15.92 28.52
CA PRO A 281 2.46 16.84 27.47
C PRO A 281 3.71 17.62 27.90
N VAL A 282 4.76 17.54 27.08
CA VAL A 282 5.96 18.36 27.27
C VAL A 282 5.59 19.80 26.90
N THR A 283 5.39 20.64 27.92
CA THR A 283 5.25 22.09 27.75
C THR A 283 6.62 22.70 27.49
N GLY A 284 6.84 23.16 26.26
CA GLY A 284 8.04 23.91 25.88
C GLY A 284 8.39 23.72 24.42
N ARG A 285 7.82 24.55 23.52
CA ARG A 285 8.31 24.67 22.14
C ARG A 285 9.63 25.43 22.15
N PRO A 286 10.72 24.92 21.55
CA PRO A 286 11.85 25.76 21.18
C PRO A 286 11.37 26.75 20.10
N ARG A 287 11.71 28.04 20.23
CA ARG A 287 11.49 29.03 19.17
C ARG A 287 12.28 28.62 17.94
N ARG A 288 11.55 28.29 16.88
CA ARG A 288 12.07 28.02 15.54
C ARG A 288 12.70 29.31 14.98
N PRO A 289 13.94 29.31 14.47
CA PRO A 289 14.49 30.50 13.82
C PRO A 289 13.67 30.84 12.57
N ALA A 290 13.55 32.14 12.26
CA ALA A 290 12.77 32.63 11.14
C ALA A 290 13.34 32.09 9.81
N ARG A 291 12.47 31.48 8.99
CA ARG A 291 12.80 30.97 7.67
C ARG A 291 12.98 32.16 6.71
N PRO A 292 14.08 32.24 5.93
CA PRO A 292 14.25 33.28 4.92
C PRO A 292 13.18 33.14 3.81
N PRO A 293 12.86 34.22 3.07
CA PRO A 293 11.79 34.22 2.09
C PRO A 293 12.04 33.18 0.99
N ALA A 294 11.01 32.39 0.68
CA ALA A 294 11.07 31.33 -0.30
C ALA A 294 11.27 31.90 -1.72
N ARG A 295 12.29 31.38 -2.42
CA ARG A 295 12.44 31.57 -3.88
C ARG A 295 11.49 30.64 -4.63
N ALA A 296 11.08 31.07 -5.82
CA ALA A 296 10.02 30.52 -6.66
C ALA A 296 10.14 29.03 -7.12
N GLY A 297 11.15 28.27 -6.68
CA GLY A 297 11.29 26.82 -6.96
C GLY A 297 10.65 25.89 -5.90
N GLY A 298 10.20 26.44 -4.77
CA GLY A 298 9.66 25.65 -3.65
C GLY A 298 8.33 24.93 -3.95
N ASP A 299 7.55 25.43 -4.90
CA ASP A 299 6.22 24.88 -5.17
C ASP A 299 6.27 23.58 -5.98
N ALA A 300 7.25 23.43 -6.88
CA ALA A 300 7.39 22.24 -7.72
C ALA A 300 7.84 21.02 -6.91
N VAL A 301 8.86 21.17 -6.06
CA VAL A 301 9.32 20.11 -5.15
C VAL A 301 8.21 19.73 -4.16
N ALA A 302 7.47 20.70 -3.61
CA ALA A 302 6.35 20.41 -2.72
C ALA A 302 5.21 19.65 -3.41
N ARG A 303 4.86 20.02 -4.66
CA ARG A 303 3.89 19.27 -5.47
C ARG A 303 4.37 17.86 -5.77
N ALA A 304 5.63 17.70 -6.19
CA ALA A 304 6.23 16.40 -6.45
C ALA A 304 6.27 15.51 -5.21
N MET A 305 6.56 16.07 -4.03
CA MET A 305 6.50 15.34 -2.75
C MET A 305 5.08 14.88 -2.41
N ASN A 306 4.06 15.70 -2.69
CA ASN A 306 2.66 15.28 -2.51
C ASN A 306 2.25 14.17 -3.49
N LEU A 307 2.69 14.25 -4.74
CA LEU A 307 2.46 13.21 -5.74
C LEU A 307 3.21 11.92 -5.40
N LEU A 308 4.44 12.02 -4.87
CA LEU A 308 5.20 10.88 -4.35
C LEU A 308 4.45 10.16 -3.21
N ARG A 309 3.86 10.91 -2.27
CA ARG A 309 3.02 10.32 -1.20
C ARG A 309 1.78 9.59 -1.75
N GLN A 310 1.34 9.97 -2.94
CA GLN A 310 0.21 9.37 -3.64
C GLN A 310 0.66 8.28 -4.62
N GLU A 311 1.97 7.95 -4.68
CA GLU A 311 2.58 6.99 -5.61
C GLU A 311 2.41 7.38 -7.10
N HIS A 312 2.19 8.66 -7.40
CA HIS A 312 2.11 9.18 -8.77
C HIS A 312 3.52 9.53 -9.28
N TYR A 313 4.38 8.53 -9.44
CA TYR A 313 5.81 8.72 -9.68
C TYR A 313 6.12 9.46 -10.99
N ASP A 314 5.43 9.14 -12.09
CA ASP A 314 5.64 9.80 -13.38
C ASP A 314 5.23 11.27 -13.36
N GLU A 315 4.09 11.59 -12.74
CA GLU A 315 3.62 12.97 -12.58
C GLU A 315 4.53 13.75 -11.63
N ALA A 316 4.95 13.13 -10.52
CA ALA A 316 5.92 13.69 -9.59
C ALA A 316 7.25 14.01 -10.29
N LEU A 317 7.72 13.08 -11.14
CA LEU A 317 8.95 13.25 -11.89
C LEU A 317 8.81 14.38 -12.91
N ALA A 318 7.66 14.49 -13.58
CA ALA A 318 7.38 15.59 -14.49
C ALA A 318 7.39 16.95 -13.78
N GLN A 319 6.89 17.04 -12.54
CA GLN A 319 6.91 18.28 -11.76
C GLN A 319 8.33 18.78 -11.45
N VAL A 320 9.29 17.88 -11.25
CA VAL A 320 10.68 18.23 -10.94
C VAL A 320 11.64 17.98 -12.10
N ALA A 321 11.19 17.63 -13.30
CA ALA A 321 12.05 17.20 -14.40
C ALA A 321 13.13 18.24 -14.76
N THR A 322 12.76 19.52 -14.75
CA THR A 322 13.64 20.64 -15.11
C THR A 322 14.05 21.51 -13.92
N GLU A 323 13.60 21.17 -12.71
CA GLU A 323 13.84 22.01 -11.53
C GLU A 323 15.31 21.93 -11.09
N PRO A 324 16.02 23.06 -10.97
CA PRO A 324 17.40 23.07 -10.53
C PRO A 324 17.50 22.89 -9.00
N GLY A 325 18.67 22.46 -8.54
CA GLY A 325 19.02 22.45 -7.11
C GLY A 325 18.93 21.09 -6.42
N THR A 326 19.63 20.98 -5.30
CA THR A 326 19.92 19.71 -4.61
C THR A 326 18.66 18.91 -4.26
N GLU A 327 17.62 19.56 -3.72
CA GLU A 327 16.37 18.88 -3.34
C GLU A 327 15.64 18.28 -4.56
N ALA A 328 15.59 19.01 -5.68
CA ALA A 328 14.95 18.54 -6.91
C ALA A 328 15.74 17.39 -7.55
N HIS A 329 17.07 17.49 -7.61
CA HIS A 329 17.92 16.40 -8.09
C HIS A 329 17.77 15.13 -7.22
N LEU A 330 17.73 15.29 -5.89
CA LEU A 330 17.55 14.15 -4.98
C LEU A 330 16.19 13.50 -5.20
N LEU A 331 15.12 14.30 -5.29
CA LEU A 331 13.78 13.78 -5.51
C LEU A 331 13.65 13.09 -6.87
N ARG A 332 14.27 13.61 -7.94
CA ARG A 332 14.35 12.91 -9.23
C ARG A 332 15.05 11.56 -9.08
N ALA A 333 16.17 11.50 -8.38
CA ALA A 333 16.90 10.25 -8.17
C ALA A 333 16.05 9.21 -7.41
N VAL A 334 15.30 9.63 -6.38
CA VAL A 334 14.32 8.77 -5.68
C VAL A 334 13.26 8.25 -6.64
N LEU A 335 12.58 9.15 -7.36
CA LEU A 335 11.50 8.81 -8.29
C LEU A 335 11.94 7.87 -9.41
N LEU A 336 13.13 8.11 -9.98
CA LEU A 336 13.72 7.25 -11.00
C LEU A 336 14.08 5.87 -10.44
N THR A 337 14.52 5.79 -9.18
CA THR A 337 14.77 4.51 -8.49
C THR A 337 13.48 3.73 -8.31
N ASP A 338 12.41 4.38 -7.85
CA ASP A 338 11.09 3.77 -7.64
C ASP A 338 10.44 3.31 -8.98
N LEU A 339 10.67 4.05 -10.06
CA LEU A 339 10.25 3.69 -11.42
C LEU A 339 11.11 2.57 -12.06
N GLY A 340 12.16 2.11 -11.39
CA GLY A 340 13.09 1.13 -11.95
C GLY A 340 13.99 1.66 -13.08
N ARG A 341 14.06 2.98 -13.28
CA ARG A 341 14.91 3.65 -14.28
C ARG A 341 16.32 3.85 -13.73
N ILE A 342 17.00 2.73 -13.47
CA ILE A 342 18.23 2.65 -12.67
C ILE A 342 19.37 3.50 -13.23
N GLU A 343 19.61 3.46 -14.54
CA GLU A 343 20.70 4.22 -15.17
C GLU A 343 20.52 5.73 -15.02
N GLU A 344 19.28 6.20 -15.13
CA GLU A 344 18.93 7.62 -14.99
C GLU A 344 19.01 8.06 -13.53
N ALA A 345 18.58 7.21 -12.58
CA ALA A 345 18.72 7.44 -11.15
C ALA A 345 20.20 7.59 -10.75
N GLU A 346 21.08 6.72 -11.27
CA GLU A 346 22.52 6.84 -11.04
C GLU A 346 23.10 8.13 -11.62
N ALA A 347 22.65 8.54 -12.81
CA ALA A 347 23.09 9.79 -13.43
C ALA A 347 22.72 11.01 -12.57
N GLU A 348 21.50 11.07 -12.03
CA GLU A 348 21.10 12.13 -11.10
C GLU A 348 21.91 12.09 -9.80
N CYS A 349 22.18 10.91 -9.25
CA CYS A 349 23.03 10.78 -8.07
C CYS A 349 24.46 11.27 -8.33
N ARG A 350 25.05 10.98 -9.50
CA ARG A 350 26.39 11.49 -9.87
C ARG A 350 26.40 13.01 -10.00
N ARG A 351 25.40 13.60 -10.67
CA ARG A 351 25.26 15.07 -10.78
C ARG A 351 25.17 15.74 -9.41
N LEU A 352 24.45 15.13 -8.47
CA LEU A 352 24.42 15.58 -7.07
C LEU A 352 25.81 15.57 -6.45
N LEU A 353 26.52 14.45 -6.57
CA LEU A 353 27.84 14.28 -5.96
C LEU A 353 28.94 15.14 -6.62
N ASP A 354 28.79 15.49 -7.89
CA ASP A 354 29.67 16.43 -8.58
C ASP A 354 29.58 17.85 -7.98
N THR A 355 28.39 18.20 -7.46
CA THR A 355 28.13 19.51 -6.82
C THR A 355 28.35 19.47 -5.31
N ASP A 356 27.94 18.38 -4.66
CA ASP A 356 28.05 18.11 -3.23
C ASP A 356 28.47 16.64 -3.02
N GLY A 357 29.79 16.41 -3.03
CA GLY A 357 30.38 15.09 -2.85
C GLY A 357 30.14 14.46 -1.47
N LEU A 358 29.52 15.18 -0.54
CA LEU A 358 29.22 14.72 0.83
C LEU A 358 27.72 14.47 1.03
N HIS A 359 26.94 14.34 -0.05
CA HIS A 359 25.49 14.17 0.04
C HIS A 359 25.07 12.73 0.40
N ALA A 360 24.78 12.48 1.69
CA ALA A 360 24.44 11.15 2.22
C ALA A 360 23.26 10.45 1.51
N GLY A 361 22.21 11.20 1.14
CA GLY A 361 21.05 10.65 0.42
C GLY A 361 21.38 10.12 -0.98
N ALA A 362 22.34 10.75 -1.67
CA ALA A 362 22.75 10.35 -3.02
C ALA A 362 23.60 9.07 -2.95
N HIS A 363 24.50 8.98 -1.96
CA HIS A 363 25.21 7.75 -1.67
C HIS A 363 24.26 6.61 -1.25
N TYR A 364 23.21 6.87 -0.48
CA TYR A 364 22.23 5.83 -0.15
C TYR A 364 21.50 5.31 -1.39
N LEU A 365 21.03 6.20 -2.27
CA LEU A 365 20.36 5.80 -3.51
C LEU A 365 21.29 5.00 -4.42
N LEU A 366 22.57 5.39 -4.55
CA LEU A 366 23.56 4.59 -5.26
C LEU A 366 23.77 3.20 -4.62
N ALA A 367 23.62 3.07 -3.31
CA ALA A 367 23.67 1.77 -2.66
C ALA A 367 22.48 0.89 -3.09
N VAL A 368 21.28 1.46 -3.15
CA VAL A 368 20.05 0.76 -3.57
C VAL A 368 20.13 0.36 -5.05
N THR A 369 20.53 1.27 -5.94
CA THR A 369 20.63 0.98 -7.38
C THR A 369 21.68 -0.07 -7.68
N ARG A 370 22.85 -0.01 -7.04
CA ARG A 370 23.94 -0.99 -7.23
C ARG A 370 23.59 -2.37 -6.68
N GLU A 371 22.85 -2.43 -5.58
CA GLU A 371 22.32 -3.70 -5.07
C GLU A 371 21.39 -4.34 -6.10
N GLY A 372 20.42 -3.58 -6.63
CA GLY A 372 19.51 -4.04 -7.68
C GLY A 372 20.20 -4.45 -8.99
N ALA A 373 21.33 -3.82 -9.31
CA ALA A 373 22.17 -4.19 -10.46
C ALA A 373 23.06 -5.43 -10.24
N GLY A 374 22.98 -6.08 -9.06
CA GLY A 374 23.78 -7.27 -8.74
C GLY A 374 25.22 -6.96 -8.34
N ASP A 375 25.54 -5.73 -7.93
CA ASP A 375 26.86 -5.32 -7.40
C ASP A 375 26.77 -4.99 -5.89
N PRO A 376 26.68 -6.01 -5.02
CA PRO A 376 26.54 -5.80 -3.59
C PRO A 376 27.82 -5.25 -2.93
N ALA A 377 28.97 -5.33 -3.60
CA ALA A 377 30.24 -4.83 -3.08
C ALA A 377 30.27 -3.29 -3.14
N THR A 378 29.95 -2.73 -4.30
CA THR A 378 29.82 -1.28 -4.49
C THR A 378 28.63 -0.74 -3.68
N ALA A 379 27.52 -1.47 -3.62
CA ALA A 379 26.37 -1.12 -2.79
C ALA A 379 26.77 -0.94 -1.30
N ALA A 380 27.50 -1.90 -0.74
CA ALA A 380 27.98 -1.82 0.63
C ALA A 380 28.96 -0.66 0.85
N SER A 381 29.78 -0.31 -0.15
CA SER A 381 30.68 0.85 -0.08
C SER A 381 29.88 2.16 0.05
N HIS A 382 28.90 2.35 -0.84
CA HIS A 382 28.05 3.54 -0.81
C HIS A 382 27.17 3.63 0.43
N ALA A 383 26.62 2.51 0.92
CA ALA A 383 25.87 2.49 2.18
C ALA A 383 26.76 2.85 3.38
N ARG A 384 28.02 2.37 3.44
CA ARG A 384 28.99 2.79 4.46
C ARG A 384 29.29 4.28 4.40
N THR A 385 29.49 4.82 3.20
CA THR A 385 29.70 6.26 3.01
C THR A 385 28.50 7.06 3.47
N ALA A 386 27.27 6.67 3.09
CA ALA A 386 26.05 7.34 3.54
C ALA A 386 25.88 7.31 5.08
N ALA A 387 26.17 6.17 5.71
CA ALA A 387 26.13 6.03 7.17
C ALA A 387 27.22 6.85 7.90
N TYR A 388 28.36 7.09 7.26
CA TYR A 388 29.44 7.93 7.79
C TYR A 388 29.10 9.43 7.69
N LEU A 389 28.57 9.84 6.54
CA LEU A 389 28.22 11.24 6.26
C LEU A 389 27.01 11.71 7.07
N ASP A 390 26.04 10.84 7.30
CA ASP A 390 24.90 11.11 8.18
C ASP A 390 24.73 9.97 9.19
N PRO A 391 25.34 10.09 10.39
CA PRO A 391 25.21 9.10 11.45
C PRO A 391 23.77 8.91 11.95
N GLY A 392 22.87 9.86 11.68
CA GLY A 392 21.46 9.81 12.05
C GLY A 392 20.57 9.11 11.02
N PHE A 393 21.11 8.72 9.86
CA PHE A 393 20.34 8.12 8.78
C PHE A 393 20.22 6.60 8.95
N ALA A 394 19.02 6.12 9.26
CA ALA A 394 18.81 4.71 9.57
C ALA A 394 18.92 3.76 8.37
N MET A 395 18.52 4.21 7.17
CA MET A 395 18.40 3.32 6.00
C MET A 395 19.73 2.73 5.52
N PRO A 396 20.85 3.48 5.50
CA PRO A 396 22.16 2.90 5.21
C PRO A 396 22.55 1.74 6.15
N ARG A 397 22.28 1.88 7.46
CA ARG A 397 22.53 0.83 8.46
C ARG A 397 21.68 -0.40 8.20
N LEU A 398 20.38 -0.19 7.94
CA LEU A 398 19.48 -1.28 7.59
C LEU A 398 19.99 -2.06 6.37
N ARG A 399 20.39 -1.33 5.33
CA ARG A 399 20.89 -1.89 4.07
C ARG A 399 22.18 -2.68 4.27
N LEU A 400 23.12 -2.17 5.07
CA LEU A 400 24.34 -2.90 5.43
C LEU A 400 24.04 -4.19 6.19
N GLY A 401 23.03 -4.18 7.08
CA GLY A 401 22.56 -5.38 7.77
C GLY A 401 22.03 -6.44 6.80
N LEU A 402 21.20 -6.05 5.83
CA LEU A 402 20.66 -6.93 4.80
C LEU A 402 21.77 -7.53 3.91
N LEU A 403 22.72 -6.71 3.47
CA LEU A 403 23.87 -7.14 2.67
C LEU A 403 24.82 -8.09 3.43
N ALA A 404 25.00 -7.86 4.74
CA ALA A 404 25.77 -8.77 5.58
C ALA A 404 25.03 -10.11 5.77
N ARG A 405 23.71 -10.04 5.98
CA ARG A 405 22.85 -11.22 6.15
C ARG A 405 22.86 -12.12 4.92
N SER A 406 22.77 -11.56 3.72
CA SER A 406 22.77 -12.31 2.46
C SER A 406 24.10 -13.04 2.20
N ARG A 407 25.20 -12.55 2.77
CA ARG A 407 26.53 -13.18 2.72
C ARG A 407 26.78 -14.18 3.85
N GLY A 408 25.82 -14.36 4.76
CA GLY A 408 25.97 -15.20 5.94
C GLY A 408 26.78 -14.57 7.09
N ASP A 409 27.17 -13.29 6.99
CA ASP A 409 27.86 -12.57 8.05
C ASP A 409 26.87 -12.09 9.13
N THR A 410 26.49 -13.01 10.00
CA THR A 410 25.53 -12.77 11.08
C THR A 410 26.04 -11.79 12.14
N ALA A 411 27.36 -11.71 12.33
CA ALA A 411 27.97 -10.81 13.31
C ALA A 411 27.81 -9.35 12.88
N THR A 412 28.21 -9.03 11.64
CA THR A 412 28.04 -7.70 11.07
C THR A 412 26.55 -7.35 10.94
N ALA A 413 25.73 -8.29 10.48
CA ALA A 413 24.29 -8.08 10.34
C ALA A 413 23.65 -7.63 11.66
N ARG A 414 23.99 -8.28 12.79
CA ARG A 414 23.49 -7.88 14.11
C ARG A 414 23.85 -6.45 14.48
N VAL A 415 25.11 -6.06 14.28
CA VAL A 415 25.58 -4.70 14.62
C VAL A 415 24.78 -3.67 13.84
N GLU A 416 24.63 -3.90 12.53
CA GLU A 416 23.98 -2.96 11.63
C GLU A 416 22.46 -2.88 11.85
N PHE A 417 21.77 -4.01 12.09
CA PHE A 417 20.34 -3.99 12.43
C PHE A 417 20.04 -3.35 13.79
N ALA A 418 20.90 -3.55 14.79
CA ALA A 418 20.75 -2.88 16.09
C ALA A 418 20.94 -1.36 15.98
N ALA A 419 21.93 -0.93 15.19
CA ALA A 419 22.14 0.48 14.88
C ALA A 419 20.94 1.07 14.12
N ALA A 420 20.47 0.40 13.07
CA ALA A 420 19.29 0.82 12.31
C ALA A 420 18.05 0.95 13.21
N LEU A 421 17.78 -0.04 14.07
CA LEU A 421 16.65 -0.03 14.99
C LEU A 421 16.67 1.18 15.93
N THR A 422 17.86 1.53 16.43
CA THR A 422 18.05 2.70 17.31
C THR A 422 17.79 4.00 16.56
N LEU A 423 18.32 4.14 15.35
CA LEU A 423 18.20 5.35 14.54
C LEU A 423 16.79 5.58 14.01
N LEU A 424 16.06 4.51 13.69
CA LEU A 424 14.71 4.60 13.15
C LEU A 424 13.77 5.41 14.05
N VAL A 425 13.96 5.42 15.37
CA VAL A 425 13.16 6.22 16.31
C VAL A 425 13.19 7.71 15.97
N GLY A 426 14.35 8.22 15.51
CA GLY A 426 14.57 9.63 15.17
C GLY A 426 14.32 9.98 13.70
N GLU A 427 14.05 8.99 12.84
CA GLU A 427 13.95 9.19 11.39
C GLU A 427 12.73 10.04 11.01
N SER A 428 12.89 11.12 10.24
CA SER A 428 11.76 11.99 9.88
C SER A 428 10.79 11.33 8.89
N PRO A 429 9.49 11.71 8.89
CA PRO A 429 8.52 11.20 7.93
C PRO A 429 8.92 11.43 6.47
N ASP A 430 9.49 12.60 6.15
CA ASP A 430 9.94 12.90 4.79
C ASP A 430 11.14 12.03 4.37
N ARG A 431 12.05 11.74 5.30
CA ARG A 431 13.19 10.86 5.02
C ARG A 431 12.77 9.40 4.85
N LEU A 432 11.77 8.95 5.63
CA LEU A 432 11.13 7.65 5.43
C LEU A 432 10.39 7.56 4.10
N LEU A 433 9.70 8.63 3.70
CA LEU A 433 9.03 8.69 2.41
C LEU A 433 10.03 8.57 1.25
N LEU A 434 11.17 9.26 1.33
CA LEU A 434 12.17 9.29 0.26
C LEU A 434 13.03 8.03 0.17
N PHE A 435 13.35 7.41 1.31
CA PHE A 435 14.38 6.37 1.37
C PHE A 435 13.93 5.08 2.05
N GLY A 436 12.74 5.09 2.64
CA GLY A 436 12.16 3.92 3.30
C GLY A 436 11.61 2.89 2.32
N GLY A 437 11.67 3.12 1.00
CA GLY A 437 11.17 2.17 -0.01
C GLY A 437 9.68 1.86 0.17
N GLY A 438 8.88 2.86 0.55
CA GLY A 438 7.46 2.69 0.87
C GLY A 438 7.15 2.12 2.26
N PHE A 439 8.17 1.79 3.06
CA PHE A 439 7.97 1.23 4.40
C PHE A 439 7.88 2.31 5.48
N THR A 440 6.98 2.08 6.45
CA THR A 440 6.86 2.95 7.63
C THR A 440 8.01 2.71 8.60
N ARG A 441 8.32 3.70 9.45
CA ARG A 441 9.30 3.57 10.56
C ARG A 441 9.11 2.28 11.35
N VAL A 442 7.87 1.97 11.64
CA VAL A 442 7.44 0.86 12.47
C VAL A 442 7.65 -0.48 11.75
N ALA A 443 7.41 -0.54 10.43
CA ALA A 443 7.74 -1.71 9.60
C ALA A 443 9.25 -1.98 9.55
N LEU A 444 10.03 -0.93 9.30
CA LEU A 444 11.50 -1.02 9.25
C LEU A 444 12.10 -1.43 10.60
N ALA A 445 11.53 -0.96 11.71
CA ALA A 445 11.96 -1.34 13.06
C ALA A 445 11.69 -2.81 13.34
N ASP A 446 10.56 -3.34 12.88
CA ASP A 446 10.23 -4.75 13.02
C ASP A 446 11.08 -5.66 12.15
N LEU A 447 11.42 -5.21 10.94
CA LEU A 447 12.41 -5.89 10.10
C LEU A 447 13.74 -6.03 10.86
N CYS A 448 14.24 -4.93 11.44
CA CYS A 448 15.45 -4.98 12.25
C CYS A 448 15.34 -5.98 13.41
N ARG A 449 14.23 -5.96 14.17
CA ARG A 449 14.01 -6.89 15.30
C ARG A 449 13.94 -8.35 14.84
N THR A 450 13.30 -8.60 13.71
CA THR A 450 13.14 -9.95 13.15
C THR A 450 14.49 -10.51 12.72
N GLU A 451 15.27 -9.72 11.98
CA GLU A 451 16.60 -10.13 11.55
C GLU A 451 17.57 -10.27 12.73
N LEU A 452 17.48 -9.41 13.75
CA LEU A 452 18.24 -9.55 14.99
C LEU A 452 17.98 -10.90 15.68
N ARG A 453 16.72 -11.32 15.78
CA ARG A 453 16.35 -12.64 16.31
C ARG A 453 16.88 -13.76 15.43
N ALA A 454 16.74 -13.63 14.11
CA ALA A 454 17.25 -14.62 13.15
C ALA A 454 18.78 -14.77 13.21
N CYS A 455 19.50 -13.71 13.62
CA CYS A 455 20.94 -13.75 13.86
C CYS A 455 21.31 -14.15 15.31
N GLY A 456 20.35 -14.59 16.14
CA GLY A 456 20.60 -15.08 17.50
C GLY A 456 20.84 -14.00 18.56
N ALA A 457 20.38 -12.77 18.34
CA ALA A 457 20.38 -11.74 19.38
C ALA A 457 19.21 -11.97 20.36
N ALA A 458 19.49 -11.92 21.68
CA ALA A 458 18.46 -11.92 22.70
C ALA A 458 17.67 -10.59 22.68
N ALA A 459 16.36 -10.69 22.94
CA ALA A 459 15.37 -9.63 22.78
C ALA A 459 15.63 -8.36 23.62
#